data_AF-A0A836CKG3-F1
#
_entry.id   AF-A0A836CKG3-F1
#
_cell.length_a   1.000
_cell.length_b   1.000
_cell.length_c   1.000
_cell.angle_alpha   90.00
_cell.angle_beta   90.00
_cell.angle_gamma   90.00
#
_symmetry.space_group_name_H-M   'P 1'
#
loop_
_entity.id
_entity.type
_entity.pdbx_description
1 polymer ?
#
loop_
_entity_poly.entity_id
_entity_poly.type
_entity_poly.pdbx_seq_one_letter_code
_entity_poly.pdbx_strand_id
1 'polypeptide(L)'
;MHPESNHPQAHTNSYRSTISQAFGKPQCNTYGSAHYGIAYSSAYYSGANGSSHGCANAHCNVLQLVWSDEFSTPPGQTAAIDASKWVIMRGDGSEWWNPRWGNNELQVYVDDAVYLENNNLVLEARNEPIQACYQRSYETTQTCTGTYNYQSGKVYSNSTALYNFMYDRVEVNVSVPMYNGGWPAAWMLADS
;
A
#
# COMPACT_ATOMS: atom_id res chain seq x y z
N MET A 1 49.68 -2.50 19.92
CA MET A 1 49.15 -1.89 18.68
C MET A 1 48.20 -2.90 18.08
N HIS A 2 46.90 -2.74 18.34
CA HIS A 2 45.85 -3.55 17.72
C HIS A 2 45.50 -2.93 16.36
N PRO A 3 45.31 -3.71 15.29
CA PRO A 3 44.76 -3.19 14.05
C PRO A 3 43.24 -3.04 14.20
N GLU A 4 42.75 -1.81 14.02
CA GLU A 4 41.32 -1.53 13.87
C GLU A 4 40.82 -2.16 12.57
N SER A 5 39.81 -3.01 12.66
CA SER A 5 39.10 -3.54 11.49
C SER A 5 38.14 -2.47 10.97
N ASN A 6 38.45 -1.92 9.80
CA ASN A 6 37.50 -1.14 9.01
C ASN A 6 36.32 -2.03 8.60
N HIS A 7 35.23 -1.98 9.35
CA HIS A 7 33.93 -2.44 8.88
C HIS A 7 33.39 -1.41 7.87
N PRO A 8 33.07 -1.81 6.62
CA PRO A 8 32.34 -0.92 5.72
C PRO A 8 30.96 -0.63 6.33
N GLN A 9 30.67 0.66 6.50
CA GLN A 9 29.33 1.14 6.83
C GLN A 9 28.39 0.63 5.73
N ALA A 10 27.44 -0.23 6.09
CA ALA A 10 26.38 -0.62 5.19
C ALA A 10 25.60 0.66 4.84
N HIS A 11 25.64 1.06 3.57
CA HIS A 11 24.79 2.11 3.06
C HIS A 11 23.36 1.59 3.10
N THR A 12 22.64 1.91 4.18
CA THR A 12 21.21 1.63 4.33
C THR A 12 20.46 2.55 3.39
N ASN A 13 20.19 1.98 2.23
CA ASN A 13 19.43 2.60 1.18
C ASN A 13 17.95 2.41 1.55
N SER A 14 17.41 3.30 2.38
CA SER A 14 15.99 3.35 2.75
C SER A 14 15.19 4.01 1.63
N TYR A 15 14.15 3.34 1.14
CA TYR A 15 13.41 3.74 -0.04
C TYR A 15 11.91 3.77 0.21
N ARG A 16 11.26 4.90 -0.10
CA ARG A 16 9.89 5.18 0.32
C ARG A 16 8.89 4.97 -0.82
N SER A 17 7.81 4.24 -0.55
CA SER A 17 6.62 4.16 -1.41
C SER A 17 5.42 4.74 -0.68
N THR A 18 4.69 5.68 -1.28
CA THR A 18 3.49 6.33 -0.70
C THR A 18 2.19 5.69 -1.23
N ILE A 19 1.11 5.69 -0.45
CA ILE A 19 -0.23 5.24 -0.90
C ILE A 19 -1.21 6.25 -0.30
N SER A 20 -2.24 6.68 -1.04
CA SER A 20 -3.43 7.38 -0.52
C SER A 20 -4.62 6.86 -1.31
N GLN A 21 -5.65 6.31 -0.67
CA GLN A 21 -6.74 5.63 -1.38
C GLN A 21 -8.07 6.36 -1.29
N ALA A 22 -8.81 6.42 -2.39
CA ALA A 22 -10.17 6.98 -2.47
C ALA A 22 -11.11 6.07 -3.28
N PHE A 23 -12.33 5.86 -2.79
CA PHE A 23 -13.41 5.12 -3.48
C PHE A 23 -14.53 6.05 -3.96
N GLY A 24 -15.04 5.85 -5.18
CA GLY A 24 -16.15 6.63 -5.75
C GLY A 24 -17.16 5.84 -6.58
N LYS A 25 -18.43 5.79 -6.14
CA LYS A 25 -19.52 5.17 -6.93
C LYS A 25 -19.95 6.07 -8.10
N PRO A 26 -20.03 5.56 -9.34
CA PRO A 26 -20.73 6.24 -10.42
C PRO A 26 -22.25 6.05 -10.27
N GLN A 27 -23.02 7.12 -10.53
CA GLN A 27 -24.48 7.03 -10.69
C GLN A 27 -24.84 7.16 -12.20
N CYS A 28 -25.20 6.00 -12.78
CA CYS A 28 -25.98 5.73 -14.00
C CYS A 28 -25.33 5.70 -15.41
N ASN A 29 -25.44 4.50 -16.01
CA ASN A 29 -25.54 4.02 -17.41
C ASN A 29 -25.35 4.98 -18.59
N THR A 30 -24.32 4.75 -19.41
CA THR A 30 -24.40 4.27 -20.83
C THR A 30 -23.01 4.12 -21.43
N TYR A 31 -22.87 3.20 -22.40
CA TYR A 31 -21.62 2.79 -23.07
C TYR A 31 -20.80 3.96 -23.61
N GLY A 32 -19.53 4.07 -23.19
CA GLY A 32 -18.56 4.99 -23.76
C GLY A 32 -17.24 4.96 -23.00
N SER A 33 -16.16 4.64 -23.73
CA SER A 33 -14.80 4.47 -23.24
C SER A 33 -14.31 5.66 -22.41
N ALA A 34 -13.71 5.40 -21.24
CA ALA A 34 -13.08 6.42 -20.41
C ALA A 34 -11.55 6.28 -20.44
N HIS A 35 -10.89 7.40 -20.74
CA HIS A 35 -9.44 7.58 -20.75
C HIS A 35 -8.87 7.69 -19.32
N TYR A 36 -7.63 7.23 -19.14
CA TYR A 36 -6.84 7.32 -17.89
C TYR A 36 -6.33 8.75 -17.65
N GLY A 37 -6.45 9.23 -16.40
CA GLY A 37 -5.78 10.44 -15.91
C GLY A 37 -5.77 10.49 -14.37
N ILE A 38 -4.59 10.67 -13.80
CA ILE A 38 -4.32 10.92 -12.37
C ILE A 38 -4.36 12.44 -12.14
N ALA A 39 -5.16 12.95 -11.19
CA ALA A 39 -5.01 14.28 -10.58
C ALA A 39 -5.90 14.47 -9.32
N TYR A 40 -5.46 15.40 -8.46
CA TYR A 40 -5.75 15.62 -7.03
C TYR A 40 -7.15 16.14 -6.62
N SER A 41 -7.53 15.70 -5.40
CA SER A 41 -8.31 16.32 -4.29
C SER A 41 -9.66 17.03 -4.49
N SER A 42 -10.58 16.67 -3.56
CA SER A 42 -11.72 17.37 -2.95
C SER A 42 -12.73 18.09 -3.87
N ALA A 43 -13.98 17.62 -3.85
CA ALA A 43 -15.14 18.43 -4.22
C ALA A 43 -16.13 18.50 -3.05
N TYR A 44 -16.10 19.62 -2.32
CA TYR A 44 -17.27 20.14 -1.61
C TYR A 44 -18.09 20.96 -2.62
N TYR A 45 -19.43 20.86 -2.58
CA TYR A 45 -20.28 21.90 -3.12
C TYR A 45 -21.30 22.35 -2.07
N SER A 46 -21.06 23.52 -1.50
CA SER A 46 -22.10 24.33 -0.86
C SER A 46 -22.97 24.93 -1.96
N GLY A 47 -24.29 24.75 -1.86
CA GLY A 47 -25.25 25.03 -2.93
C GLY A 47 -25.25 26.44 -3.50
N ALA A 48 -25.81 26.56 -4.70
CA ALA A 48 -26.24 27.84 -5.28
C ALA A 48 -27.68 27.69 -5.80
N ASN A 49 -28.59 28.44 -5.18
CA ASN A 49 -29.85 28.84 -5.80
C ASN A 49 -29.51 29.79 -6.96
N GLY A 50 -29.81 29.40 -8.20
CA GLY A 50 -29.56 30.23 -9.37
C GLY A 50 -30.22 29.66 -10.62
N SER A 51 -31.32 30.27 -11.03
CA SER A 51 -32.17 29.89 -12.16
C SER A 51 -31.55 30.21 -13.53
N SER A 52 -31.78 29.28 -14.46
CA SER A 52 -31.74 29.38 -15.93
C SER A 52 -30.41 29.73 -16.59
N HIS A 53 -29.88 28.80 -17.41
CA HIS A 53 -29.81 28.86 -18.88
C HIS A 53 -29.08 27.61 -19.41
N GLY A 54 -29.83 26.66 -19.97
CA GLY A 54 -29.43 25.92 -21.17
C GLY A 54 -28.23 24.97 -21.16
N CYS A 55 -28.03 24.18 -20.10
CA CYS A 55 -27.30 22.89 -20.13
C CYS A 55 -27.90 21.94 -19.06
N ALA A 56 -29.18 21.61 -19.17
CA ALA A 56 -29.93 20.95 -18.09
C ALA A 56 -29.90 19.40 -18.10
N ASN A 57 -29.08 18.73 -18.93
CA ASN A 57 -29.05 17.26 -18.99
C ASN A 57 -27.68 16.68 -19.36
N ALA A 58 -26.65 17.08 -18.64
CA ALA A 58 -25.46 16.23 -18.49
C ALA A 58 -25.29 16.02 -16.99
N HIS A 59 -25.94 14.97 -16.45
CA HIS A 59 -25.55 14.42 -15.16
C HIS A 59 -24.12 13.90 -15.33
N CYS A 60 -23.16 14.79 -15.11
CA CYS A 60 -21.75 14.43 -15.03
C CYS A 60 -21.64 13.43 -13.87
N ASN A 61 -21.01 12.28 -14.10
CA ASN A 61 -20.78 11.26 -13.08
C ASN A 61 -20.03 11.86 -11.88
N VAL A 62 -20.76 12.34 -10.88
CA VAL A 62 -20.18 12.82 -9.63
C VAL A 62 -19.80 11.58 -8.83
N LEU A 63 -18.51 11.35 -8.71
CA LEU A 63 -17.97 10.34 -7.81
C LEU A 63 -18.08 10.87 -6.38
N GLN A 64 -18.79 10.14 -5.53
CA GLN A 64 -18.85 10.45 -4.11
C GLN A 64 -17.79 9.65 -3.37
N LEU A 65 -16.92 10.34 -2.60
CA LEU A 65 -15.97 9.68 -1.71
C LEU A 65 -16.72 8.86 -0.65
N VAL A 66 -16.51 7.54 -0.62
CA VAL A 66 -17.14 6.65 0.37
C VAL A 66 -16.17 6.15 1.44
N TRP A 67 -14.88 6.13 1.16
CA TRP A 67 -13.82 5.84 2.14
C TRP A 67 -12.48 6.36 1.63
N SER A 68 -11.62 6.78 2.57
CA SER A 68 -10.22 7.08 2.29
C SER A 68 -9.29 6.74 3.46
N ASP A 69 -8.01 6.64 3.15
CA ASP A 69 -6.93 6.70 4.12
C ASP A 69 -5.85 7.68 3.65
N GLU A 70 -5.69 8.75 4.42
CA GLU A 70 -4.72 9.83 4.18
C GLU A 70 -3.43 9.62 4.99
N PHE A 71 -3.32 8.51 5.74
CA PHE A 71 -2.12 8.12 6.48
C PHE A 71 -1.52 9.21 7.36
N SER A 72 -2.39 10.02 7.98
CA SER A 72 -1.98 11.21 8.73
C SER A 72 -1.02 10.85 9.87
N THR A 73 0.06 11.62 9.99
CA THR A 73 1.10 11.44 11.02
C THR A 73 1.31 12.71 11.83
N PRO A 74 1.68 12.61 13.12
CA PRO A 74 2.18 13.77 13.85
C PRO A 74 3.39 14.41 13.12
N PRO A 75 3.51 15.74 13.09
CA PRO A 75 4.61 16.42 12.42
C PRO A 75 5.99 15.92 12.93
N GLY A 76 6.85 15.54 12.00
CA GLY A 76 8.23 15.11 12.29
C GLY A 76 8.35 13.76 13.00
N GLN A 77 7.31 12.93 13.00
CA GLN A 77 7.33 11.61 13.64
C GLN A 77 6.93 10.50 12.66
N THR A 78 7.37 9.29 12.98
CA THR A 78 6.84 8.07 12.38
C THR A 78 5.69 7.53 13.23
N ALA A 79 4.76 6.81 12.61
CA ALA A 79 3.65 6.16 13.31
C ALA A 79 3.40 4.75 12.74
N ALA A 80 2.72 3.90 13.52
CA ALA A 80 2.24 2.62 13.01
C ALA A 80 1.00 2.83 12.12
N ILE A 81 0.76 1.89 11.21
CA ILE A 81 -0.49 1.83 10.44
C ILE A 81 -1.69 1.55 11.34
N ASP A 82 -2.87 2.00 10.92
CA ASP A 82 -4.12 1.67 11.59
C ASP A 82 -4.46 0.18 11.37
N ALA A 83 -4.26 -0.64 12.40
CA ALA A 83 -4.50 -2.07 12.37
C ALA A 83 -5.99 -2.44 12.20
N SER A 84 -6.91 -1.50 12.42
CA SER A 84 -8.31 -1.71 12.05
C SER A 84 -8.46 -1.75 10.53
N LYS A 85 -7.65 -1.00 9.77
CA LYS A 85 -7.73 -0.92 8.30
C LYS A 85 -6.74 -1.83 7.60
N TRP A 86 -5.51 -1.93 8.09
CA TRP A 86 -4.41 -2.57 7.37
C TRP A 86 -3.79 -3.70 8.17
N VAL A 87 -3.39 -4.77 7.47
CA VAL A 87 -2.66 -5.90 8.06
C VAL A 87 -1.31 -6.05 7.37
N ILE A 88 -0.26 -6.19 8.17
CA ILE A 88 1.11 -6.45 7.70
C ILE A 88 1.26 -7.92 7.35
N MET A 89 1.76 -8.18 6.15
CA MET A 89 2.19 -9.51 5.71
C MET A 89 3.65 -9.72 6.09
N ARG A 90 3.94 -10.88 6.66
CA ARG A 90 5.28 -11.25 7.12
C ARG A 90 5.84 -12.39 6.29
N GLY A 91 7.17 -12.46 6.25
CA GLY A 91 7.87 -13.59 5.67
C GLY A 91 7.87 -13.60 4.14
N ASP A 92 8.18 -14.77 3.60
CA ASP A 92 8.30 -15.05 2.17
C ASP A 92 7.03 -15.73 1.60
N GLY A 93 5.94 -15.79 2.37
CA GLY A 93 4.70 -16.46 1.98
C GLY A 93 4.64 -17.96 2.30
N SER A 94 5.71 -18.56 2.84
CA SER A 94 5.72 -19.99 3.22
C SER A 94 4.70 -20.36 4.30
N GLU A 95 4.37 -19.40 5.18
CA GLU A 95 3.28 -19.54 6.15
C GLU A 95 1.94 -19.84 5.46
N TRP A 96 1.73 -19.22 4.30
CA TRP A 96 0.52 -19.30 3.48
C TRP A 96 0.60 -20.36 2.37
N TRP A 97 1.52 -21.32 2.51
CA TRP A 97 1.79 -22.35 1.49
C TRP A 97 2.17 -21.78 0.12
N ASN A 98 2.64 -20.53 0.06
CA ASN A 98 3.01 -19.84 -1.16
C ASN A 98 4.43 -19.28 -1.04
N PRO A 99 5.47 -20.15 -0.98
CA PRO A 99 6.83 -19.73 -0.77
C PRO A 99 7.32 -18.78 -1.87
N ARG A 100 8.14 -17.80 -1.48
CA ARG A 100 8.58 -16.68 -2.33
C ARG A 100 7.42 -15.99 -3.04
N TRP A 101 6.27 -15.95 -2.37
CA TRP A 101 5.01 -15.43 -2.85
C TRP A 101 4.58 -15.93 -4.24
N GLY A 102 5.06 -17.12 -4.63
CA GLY A 102 4.73 -17.76 -5.91
C GLY A 102 5.47 -17.21 -7.12
N ASN A 103 6.26 -16.14 -6.95
CA ASN A 103 6.93 -15.42 -8.04
C ASN A 103 8.46 -15.45 -7.94
N ASN A 104 9.03 -16.33 -7.12
CA ASN A 104 10.47 -16.35 -6.83
C ASN A 104 10.99 -15.00 -6.30
N GLU A 105 10.16 -14.28 -5.54
CA GLU A 105 10.55 -13.05 -4.84
C GLU A 105 11.80 -13.28 -3.98
N LEU A 106 12.70 -12.29 -3.97
CA LEU A 106 14.00 -12.38 -3.27
C LEU A 106 13.99 -11.69 -1.91
N GLN A 107 12.92 -10.94 -1.62
CA GLN A 107 12.71 -10.24 -0.37
C GLN A 107 11.91 -11.08 0.62
N VAL A 108 12.12 -10.78 1.90
CA VAL A 108 11.21 -11.16 2.98
C VAL A 108 10.45 -9.92 3.45
N TYR A 109 9.15 -10.04 3.72
CA TYR A 109 8.38 -8.94 4.28
C TYR A 109 8.51 -8.88 5.81
N VAL A 110 8.76 -7.68 6.34
CA VAL A 110 9.04 -7.43 7.76
C VAL A 110 8.25 -6.24 8.30
N ASP A 111 8.00 -6.23 9.61
CA ASP A 111 7.10 -5.27 10.25
C ASP A 111 7.66 -3.84 10.27
N ASP A 112 8.95 -3.69 10.55
CA ASP A 112 9.61 -2.40 10.67
C ASP A 112 9.89 -1.73 9.30
N ALA A 113 9.62 -2.43 8.20
CA ALA A 113 9.60 -1.87 6.85
C ALA A 113 8.23 -1.26 6.47
N VAL A 114 7.27 -1.26 7.41
CA VAL A 114 5.93 -0.67 7.23
C VAL A 114 5.69 0.37 8.32
N TYR A 115 5.65 1.63 7.93
CA TYR A 115 5.40 2.73 8.86
C TYR A 115 4.75 3.91 8.15
N LEU A 116 4.22 4.84 8.92
CA LEU A 116 3.73 6.11 8.41
C LEU A 116 4.78 7.19 8.65
N GLU A 117 5.00 8.07 7.68
CA GLU A 117 5.83 9.25 7.83
C GLU A 117 5.40 10.35 6.86
N ASN A 118 5.37 11.61 7.34
CA ASN A 118 5.01 12.78 6.53
C ASN A 118 3.67 12.63 5.81
N ASN A 119 2.66 12.09 6.51
CA ASN A 119 1.32 11.78 5.98
C ASN A 119 1.31 10.76 4.83
N ASN A 120 2.25 9.82 4.83
CA ASN A 120 2.29 8.74 3.87
C ASN A 120 2.47 7.41 4.57
N LEU A 121 1.81 6.36 4.06
CA LEU A 121 2.33 5.01 4.23
C LEU A 121 3.71 4.93 3.58
N VAL A 122 4.64 4.25 4.22
CA VAL A 122 5.98 3.96 3.73
C VAL A 122 6.16 2.44 3.74
N LEU A 123 6.41 1.88 2.56
CA LEU A 123 6.88 0.51 2.38
C LEU A 123 8.36 0.56 1.99
N GLU A 124 9.22 0.17 2.91
CA GLU A 124 10.65 0.35 2.80
C GLU A 124 11.36 -0.90 2.28
N ALA A 125 11.98 -0.80 1.11
CA ALA A 125 12.86 -1.84 0.61
C ALA A 125 14.30 -1.63 1.13
N ARG A 126 14.92 -2.67 1.68
CA ARG A 126 16.31 -2.64 2.20
C ARG A 126 17.13 -3.79 1.64
N ASN A 127 18.42 -3.57 1.42
CA ASN A 127 19.40 -4.60 1.07
C ASN A 127 20.26 -4.95 2.29
N GLU A 128 19.65 -5.66 3.23
CA GLU A 128 20.23 -6.02 4.51
C GLU A 128 19.90 -7.48 4.82
N PRO A 129 20.91 -8.33 5.06
CA PRO A 129 20.68 -9.74 5.34
C PRO A 129 19.82 -9.97 6.59
N ILE A 130 18.86 -10.87 6.50
CA ILE A 130 18.02 -11.28 7.62
C ILE A 130 17.68 -12.77 7.55
N GLN A 131 17.58 -13.40 8.71
CA GLN A 131 17.04 -14.76 8.83
C GLN A 131 15.51 -14.70 8.81
N ALA A 132 14.89 -15.33 7.82
CA ALA A 132 13.43 -15.41 7.76
C ALA A 132 12.95 -16.66 8.51
N CYS A 133 11.95 -16.46 9.37
CA CYS A 133 11.25 -17.52 10.05
C CYS A 133 9.75 -17.20 10.11
N TYR A 134 8.92 -18.24 10.06
CA TYR A 134 7.47 -18.15 10.16
C TYR A 134 6.96 -19.23 11.11
N GLN A 135 5.74 -19.06 11.61
CA GLN A 135 5.04 -20.07 12.39
C GLN A 135 3.58 -20.03 11.96
N ARG A 136 3.04 -21.16 11.49
CA ARG A 136 1.62 -21.20 11.14
C ARG A 136 0.77 -21.24 12.40
N SER A 137 -0.46 -20.75 12.30
CA SER A 137 -1.40 -20.66 13.42
C SER A 137 -1.69 -22.00 14.13
N TYR A 138 -1.55 -23.13 13.43
CA TYR A 138 -1.75 -24.47 13.97
C TYR A 138 -0.45 -25.18 14.41
N GLU A 139 0.70 -24.51 14.28
CA GLU A 139 2.02 -25.04 14.64
C GLU A 139 2.48 -24.46 15.99
N THR A 140 3.21 -25.24 16.78
CA THR A 140 3.80 -24.79 18.05
C THR A 140 5.27 -24.41 17.92
N THR A 141 5.88 -24.69 16.77
CA THR A 141 7.29 -24.47 16.49
C THR A 141 7.47 -23.51 15.34
N GLN A 142 8.43 -22.60 15.47
CA GLN A 142 8.85 -21.73 14.39
C GLN A 142 9.70 -22.50 13.37
N THR A 143 9.46 -22.25 12.08
CA THR A 143 10.24 -22.79 10.96
C THR A 143 10.99 -21.67 10.27
N CYS A 144 12.27 -21.86 9.99
CA CYS A 144 13.11 -20.87 9.31
C CYS A 144 13.37 -21.26 7.85
N THR A 145 13.17 -20.33 6.92
CA THR A 145 13.29 -20.59 5.47
C THR A 145 14.67 -20.25 4.90
N GLY A 146 15.54 -19.63 5.71
CA GLY A 146 16.92 -19.31 5.36
C GLY A 146 17.22 -17.82 5.45
N THR A 147 18.43 -17.45 5.02
CA THR A 147 18.86 -16.05 4.97
C THR A 147 18.42 -15.40 3.66
N TYR A 148 17.81 -14.23 3.79
CA TYR A 148 17.39 -13.35 2.70
C TYR A 148 18.27 -12.11 2.68
N ASN A 149 18.61 -11.60 1.51
CA ASN A 149 19.41 -10.39 1.37
C ASN A 149 18.56 -9.11 1.29
N TYR A 150 17.27 -9.25 1.00
CA TYR A 150 16.36 -8.13 0.78
C TYR A 150 15.19 -8.18 1.76
N GLN A 151 14.78 -7.01 2.21
CA GLN A 151 13.64 -6.81 3.09
C GLN A 151 12.68 -5.83 2.43
N SER A 152 11.38 -5.94 2.68
CA SER A 152 10.39 -5.00 2.18
C SER A 152 9.16 -4.92 3.09
N GLY A 153 8.29 -3.95 2.83
CA GLY A 153 6.95 -3.86 3.43
C GLY A 153 5.87 -4.40 2.51
N LYS A 154 4.91 -5.15 3.06
CA LYS A 154 3.67 -5.55 2.36
C LYS A 154 2.50 -5.46 3.31
N VAL A 155 1.44 -4.80 2.86
CA VAL A 155 0.19 -4.69 3.59
C VAL A 155 -0.97 -5.12 2.71
N TYR A 156 -2.04 -5.57 3.35
CA TYR A 156 -3.34 -5.75 2.69
C TYR A 156 -4.45 -5.14 3.55
N SER A 157 -5.57 -4.89 2.91
CA SER A 157 -6.79 -4.39 3.53
C SER A 157 -7.38 -5.42 4.49
N ASN A 158 -7.65 -5.04 5.73
CA ASN A 158 -8.43 -5.87 6.66
C ASN A 158 -9.88 -5.97 6.14
N SER A 159 -10.28 -7.14 5.65
CA SER A 159 -11.59 -7.40 5.03
C SER A 159 -12.77 -7.19 5.99
N THR A 160 -12.54 -7.24 7.30
CA THR A 160 -13.59 -6.97 8.30
C THR A 160 -13.88 -5.49 8.50
N ALA A 161 -12.99 -4.61 8.04
CA ALA A 161 -13.08 -3.16 8.28
C ALA A 161 -13.07 -2.31 7.01
N LEU A 162 -12.72 -2.91 5.86
CA LEU A 162 -12.61 -2.20 4.60
C LEU A 162 -13.74 -2.51 3.63
N TYR A 163 -14.02 -1.51 2.81
CA TYR A 163 -15.07 -1.50 1.83
C TYR A 163 -14.78 -2.54 0.75
N ASN A 164 -15.37 -3.73 0.89
CA ASN A 164 -15.55 -4.66 -0.21
C ASN A 164 -16.47 -4.01 -1.23
N PHE A 165 -15.96 -3.77 -2.42
CA PHE A 165 -16.69 -3.05 -3.45
C PHE A 165 -16.77 -3.85 -4.72
N MET A 166 -17.86 -3.59 -5.44
CA MET A 166 -18.09 -4.12 -6.76
C MET A 166 -18.43 -2.92 -7.63
N TYR A 167 -17.63 -2.71 -8.68
CA TYR A 167 -17.82 -1.63 -9.66
C TYR A 167 -17.69 -0.21 -9.07
N ASP A 168 -16.51 0.08 -8.54
CA ASP A 168 -16.16 1.36 -7.93
C ASP A 168 -14.85 1.90 -8.54
N ARG A 169 -14.52 3.17 -8.31
CA ARG A 169 -13.23 3.76 -8.71
C ARG A 169 -12.27 3.70 -7.53
N VAL A 170 -11.08 3.14 -7.73
CA VAL A 170 -9.97 3.22 -6.77
C VAL A 170 -8.90 4.14 -7.31
N GLU A 171 -8.48 5.09 -6.49
CA GLU A 171 -7.30 5.90 -6.78
C GLU A 171 -6.21 5.61 -5.78
N VAL A 172 -4.95 5.61 -6.23
CA VAL A 172 -3.78 5.55 -5.36
C VAL A 172 -2.77 6.60 -5.78
N ASN A 173 -2.33 7.46 -4.86
CA ASN A 173 -1.17 8.33 -5.08
C ASN A 173 0.11 7.65 -4.58
N VAL A 174 1.03 7.34 -5.51
CA VAL A 174 2.26 6.60 -5.22
C VAL A 174 3.47 7.32 -5.81
N SER A 175 4.45 7.60 -4.96
CA SER A 175 5.83 7.87 -5.38
C SER A 175 6.63 6.58 -5.35
N VAL A 176 7.31 6.25 -6.44
CA VAL A 176 8.09 5.02 -6.59
C VAL A 176 9.55 5.37 -6.92
N PRO A 177 10.53 4.90 -6.14
CA PRO A 177 11.93 5.04 -6.48
C PRO A 177 12.31 4.06 -7.60
N MET A 178 13.10 4.52 -8.57
CA MET A 178 13.62 3.64 -9.64
C MET A 178 14.88 2.93 -9.19
N TYR A 179 14.87 1.60 -9.22
CA TYR A 179 16.06 0.77 -9.01
C TYR A 179 15.92 -0.58 -9.73
N ASN A 180 17.04 -1.19 -10.09
CA ASN A 180 17.04 -2.47 -10.79
C ASN A 180 16.51 -3.58 -9.89
N GLY A 181 15.55 -4.36 -10.42
CA GLY A 181 14.91 -5.46 -9.69
C GLY A 181 13.79 -5.03 -8.74
N GLY A 182 13.49 -3.73 -8.64
CA GLY A 182 12.33 -3.24 -7.90
C GLY A 182 11.02 -3.65 -8.57
N TRP A 183 10.10 -4.21 -7.78
CA TRP A 183 8.75 -4.56 -8.24
C TRP A 183 7.68 -3.98 -7.30
N PRO A 184 7.46 -2.66 -7.33
CA PRO A 184 6.39 -2.01 -6.59
C PRO A 184 5.04 -2.37 -7.22
N ALA A 185 4.06 -2.69 -6.38
CA ALA A 185 2.72 -3.05 -6.82
C ALA A 185 1.66 -2.51 -5.87
N ALA A 186 0.65 -1.87 -6.43
CA ALA A 186 -0.64 -1.63 -5.79
C ALA A 186 -1.67 -2.40 -6.62
N TRP A 187 -2.32 -3.38 -6.02
CA TRP A 187 -3.17 -4.34 -6.70
C TRP A 187 -4.28 -4.82 -5.76
N MET A 188 -5.23 -5.58 -6.31
CA MET A 188 -6.40 -6.04 -5.59
C MET A 188 -6.59 -7.54 -5.75
N LEU A 189 -7.16 -8.16 -4.72
CA LEU A 189 -7.71 -9.52 -4.73
C LEU A 189 -9.22 -9.47 -4.52
N ALA A 190 -9.92 -10.44 -5.10
CA ALA A 190 -11.34 -10.65 -4.78
C ALA A 190 -11.46 -11.19 -3.35
N ASP A 191 -12.54 -10.81 -2.67
CA ASP A 191 -12.92 -11.44 -1.42
C ASP A 191 -13.50 -12.84 -1.69
N SER A 192 -13.41 -13.73 -0.69
CA SER A 192 -13.82 -15.14 -0.77
C SER A 192 -15.31 -15.37 -0.55
#